data_AF-A0A1Y2IPX0-F1
#
_entry.id   AF-A0A1Y2IPX0-F1
#
_cell.length_a   1.000
_cell.length_b   1.000
_cell.length_c   1.000
_cell.angle_alpha   90.00
_cell.angle_beta   90.00
_cell.angle_gamma   90.00
#
_symmetry.space_group_name_H-M   'P 1'
#
loop_
_entity.id
_entity.type
_entity.pdbx_description
1 polymer ?
#
loop_
_entity_poly.entity_id
_entity_poly.type
_entity_poly.pdbx_seq_one_letter_code
_entity_poly.pdbx_strand_id
1 'polypeptide(L)'
;MSATVELLAIQDSDKLCLPLTGTTDDWLACDHDVDSPVYLFVYPSHTSVDPHRSRWSIAWPVGGRTEAEMVAWRHVHADAYDNEAGLETDPPRYVYGGAITKTAGPGTMLAKRYLLERMSLPMRKKIEELAAETPLLCAEGWIPDDEDGQSWIQELLCRMVACGMISAATRDRVVQDASNAFSSPHSPLILHLCE
;
A
#
# COMPACT_ATOMS: atom_id res chain seq x y z
N MET A 1 -37.93 33.13 6.04
CA MET A 1 -36.70 32.79 6.79
C MET A 1 -35.80 32.06 5.81
N SER A 2 -34.78 32.76 5.30
CA SER A 2 -33.93 32.31 4.18
C SER A 2 -32.60 31.82 4.75
N ALA A 3 -32.20 30.60 4.39
CA ALA A 3 -30.91 30.03 4.78
C ALA A 3 -29.80 30.59 3.89
N THR A 4 -28.78 31.18 4.52
CA THR A 4 -27.55 31.64 3.87
C THR A 4 -26.62 30.45 3.70
N VAL A 5 -26.29 30.11 2.46
CA VAL A 5 -25.24 29.13 2.13
C VAL A 5 -23.93 29.90 2.01
N GLU A 6 -22.99 29.69 2.94
CA GLU A 6 -21.61 30.16 2.76
C GLU A 6 -20.88 29.20 1.82
N LEU A 7 -20.64 29.69 0.59
CA LEU A 7 -19.69 29.10 -0.34
C LEU A 7 -18.27 29.36 0.20
N LEU A 8 -17.59 28.29 0.62
CA LEU A 8 -16.16 28.31 0.89
C LEU A 8 -15.43 28.72 -0.39
N ALA A 9 -14.82 29.91 -0.35
CA ALA A 9 -14.02 30.45 -1.43
C ALA A 9 -12.86 29.49 -1.75
N ILE A 10 -12.77 29.08 -3.01
CA ILE A 10 -11.58 28.42 -3.56
C ILE A 10 -10.46 29.46 -3.50
N GLN A 11 -9.52 29.29 -2.58
CA GLN A 11 -8.29 30.05 -2.60
C GLN A 11 -7.43 29.52 -3.74
N ASP A 12 -7.32 30.32 -4.80
CA ASP A 12 -6.28 30.25 -5.82
C ASP A 12 -4.91 30.32 -5.12
N SER A 13 -4.31 29.16 -4.86
CA SER A 13 -2.88 29.09 -4.52
C SER A 13 -2.09 28.97 -5.81
N ASP A 14 -1.98 30.13 -6.46
CA ASP A 14 -1.15 30.42 -7.62
C ASP A 14 0.34 30.46 -7.22
N LYS A 15 0.87 29.30 -6.79
CA LYS A 15 2.30 29.10 -6.51
C LYS A 15 2.81 27.82 -7.18
N LEU A 16 2.97 27.93 -8.50
CA LEU A 16 4.08 27.39 -9.29
C LEU A 16 4.61 26.02 -8.84
N CYS A 17 3.86 24.96 -9.16
CA CYS A 17 4.50 23.70 -9.56
C CYS A 17 4.94 23.85 -11.02
N LEU A 18 6.25 24.01 -11.26
CA LEU A 18 6.87 23.83 -12.58
C LEU A 18 7.97 22.77 -12.46
N PRO A 19 8.24 21.92 -13.47
CA PRO A 19 7.41 21.47 -14.58
C PRO A 19 6.97 19.99 -14.43
N LEU A 20 6.04 19.62 -15.30
CA LEU A 20 5.42 18.32 -15.51
C LEU A 20 6.44 17.18 -15.74
N THR A 21 6.92 16.55 -14.68
CA THR A 21 7.55 15.20 -14.72
C THR A 21 6.85 14.22 -13.79
N GLY A 22 5.68 14.61 -13.26
CA GLY A 22 4.88 13.74 -12.42
C GLY A 22 4.41 12.56 -13.25
N THR A 23 4.72 11.35 -12.76
CA THR A 23 3.94 10.17 -13.16
C THR A 23 2.46 10.48 -12.90
N THR A 24 1.57 9.91 -13.69
CA THR A 24 0.12 10.21 -13.74
C THR A 24 -0.62 10.18 -12.39
N ASP A 25 0.03 9.80 -11.29
CA ASP A 25 -0.51 9.60 -9.96
C ASP A 25 -0.02 10.61 -8.90
N ASP A 26 0.77 11.61 -9.29
CA ASP A 26 1.21 12.71 -8.38
C ASP A 26 0.12 13.81 -8.20
N TRP A 27 -1.00 13.70 -8.91
CA TRP A 27 -2.09 14.70 -8.87
C TRP A 27 -2.77 14.79 -7.50
N LEU A 28 -2.80 13.69 -6.73
CA LEU A 28 -3.44 13.66 -5.42
C LEU A 28 -2.52 14.20 -4.32
N ALA A 29 -1.25 13.79 -4.33
CA ALA A 29 -0.27 14.18 -3.32
C ALA A 29 1.16 13.89 -3.82
N CYS A 30 2.02 14.90 -3.81
CA CYS A 30 3.41 14.78 -4.24
C CYS A 30 4.26 14.02 -3.19
N ASP A 31 5.14 13.14 -3.67
CA ASP A 31 6.20 12.55 -2.84
C ASP A 31 7.39 13.51 -2.73
N HIS A 32 7.48 14.24 -1.62
CA HIS A 32 8.50 15.26 -1.41
C HIS A 32 9.87 14.68 -1.06
N ASP A 33 10.93 15.39 -1.42
CA ASP A 33 12.31 15.05 -1.06
C ASP A 33 12.62 15.35 0.41
N VAL A 34 12.04 14.52 1.27
CA VAL A 34 12.25 14.46 2.71
C VAL A 34 12.39 13.00 3.11
N ASP A 35 13.18 12.71 4.15
CA ASP A 35 13.26 11.36 4.70
C ASP A 35 11.92 10.97 5.33
N SER A 36 11.29 9.93 4.78
CA SER A 36 9.97 9.47 5.21
C SER A 36 10.03 8.02 5.67
N PRO A 37 9.26 7.65 6.71
CA PRO A 37 9.17 6.26 7.13
C PRO A 37 8.44 5.43 6.07
N VAL A 38 9.01 4.27 5.73
CA VAL A 38 8.42 3.27 4.85
C VAL A 38 7.99 2.08 5.70
N TYR A 39 6.76 1.60 5.48
CA TYR A 39 6.16 0.53 6.26
C TYR A 39 5.70 -0.62 5.38
N LEU A 40 5.67 -1.81 5.98
CA LEU A 40 4.78 -2.88 5.53
C LEU A 40 3.40 -2.68 6.19
N PHE A 41 2.37 -2.54 5.38
CA PHE A 41 0.97 -2.52 5.78
C PHE A 41 0.38 -3.91 5.60
N VAL A 42 -0.34 -4.38 6.63
CA VAL A 42 -1.09 -5.64 6.62
C VAL A 42 -2.55 -5.31 6.91
N TYR A 43 -3.40 -5.50 5.91
CA TYR A 43 -4.83 -5.25 6.01
C TYR A 43 -5.56 -6.48 6.56
N PRO A 44 -6.58 -6.31 7.40
CA PRO A 44 -7.42 -7.43 7.80
C PRO A 44 -8.10 -8.04 6.57
N SER A 45 -8.25 -9.37 6.55
CA SER A 45 -9.07 -10.01 5.53
C SER A 45 -10.54 -9.62 5.73
N HIS A 46 -11.15 -9.03 4.71
CA HIS A 46 -12.56 -8.62 4.75
C HIS A 46 -13.53 -9.76 4.38
N THR A 47 -13.02 -10.84 3.75
CA THR A 47 -13.87 -11.84 3.08
C THR A 47 -13.44 -13.29 3.28
N SER A 48 -12.25 -13.58 3.81
CA SER A 48 -11.79 -14.96 4.02
C SER A 48 -11.74 -15.35 5.49
N VAL A 49 -12.26 -16.55 5.78
CA VAL A 49 -12.03 -17.27 7.04
C VAL A 49 -10.55 -17.66 7.22
N ASP A 50 -9.78 -17.57 6.14
CA ASP A 50 -8.34 -17.80 6.12
C ASP A 50 -7.57 -16.50 6.43
N PRO A 51 -6.94 -16.36 7.62
CA PRO A 51 -6.14 -15.18 7.96
C PRO A 51 -4.90 -15.00 7.07
N HIS A 52 -4.48 -16.05 6.34
CA HIS A 52 -3.36 -16.01 5.42
C HIS A 52 -3.66 -15.26 4.11
N ARG A 53 -4.91 -14.87 3.82
CA ARG A 53 -5.25 -14.02 2.65
C ARG A 53 -5.26 -12.51 2.95
N SER A 54 -4.66 -12.08 4.05
CA SER A 54 -4.51 -10.66 4.39
C SER A 54 -3.77 -9.92 3.26
N ARG A 55 -4.27 -8.78 2.81
CA ARG A 55 -3.56 -8.00 1.77
C ARG A 55 -2.33 -7.34 2.38
N TRP A 56 -1.19 -7.39 1.70
CA TRP A 56 0.04 -6.70 2.10
C TRP A 56 0.34 -5.57 1.13
N SER A 57 0.87 -4.45 1.63
CA SER A 57 1.40 -3.36 0.78
C SER A 57 2.61 -2.71 1.44
N ILE A 58 3.62 -2.32 0.66
CA ILE A 58 4.64 -1.38 1.13
C ILE A 58 4.08 0.03 0.94
N ALA A 59 4.16 0.87 1.96
CA ALA A 59 3.61 2.22 1.87
C ALA A 59 4.36 3.27 2.68
N TRP A 60 4.31 4.50 2.21
CA TRP A 60 4.86 5.67 2.88
C TRP A 60 3.93 6.88 2.72
N PRO A 61 3.98 7.82 3.66
CA PRO A 61 3.11 8.99 3.60
C PRO A 61 3.65 10.05 2.62
N VAL A 62 2.74 10.76 1.96
CA VAL A 62 3.02 11.78 0.91
C VAL A 62 2.08 12.98 1.03
N GLY A 63 2.38 14.05 0.28
CA GLY A 63 1.54 15.28 0.23
C GLY A 63 1.88 16.34 1.28
N GLY A 64 2.92 16.12 2.07
CA GLY A 64 3.44 17.08 3.04
C GLY A 64 4.96 16.95 3.19
N ARG A 65 5.63 18.00 3.65
CA ARG A 65 7.08 17.96 3.96
C ARG A 65 7.35 17.51 5.39
N THR A 66 6.31 17.56 6.22
CA THR A 66 6.32 17.07 7.60
C THR A 66 5.22 16.03 7.80
N GLU A 67 5.37 15.18 8.82
CA GLU A 67 4.37 14.14 9.14
C GLU A 67 2.98 14.73 9.45
N ALA A 68 2.94 15.93 10.02
CA ALA A 68 1.69 16.63 10.33
C ALA A 68 0.96 17.17 9.09
N GLU A 69 1.66 17.34 7.96
CA GLU A 69 1.11 17.87 6.71
C GLU A 69 0.73 16.76 5.72
N MET A 70 1.03 15.50 6.04
CA MET A 70 0.79 14.38 5.14
C MET A 70 -0.71 14.07 5.04
N VAL A 71 -1.22 14.10 3.81
CA VAL A 71 -2.66 13.93 3.50
C VAL A 71 -2.98 12.59 2.83
N ALA A 72 -1.96 11.88 2.35
CA ALA A 72 -2.11 10.65 1.60
C ALA A 72 -0.96 9.67 1.84
N TRP A 73 -1.12 8.48 1.28
CA TRP A 73 -0.16 7.38 1.32
C TRP A 73 0.10 6.90 -0.10
N ARG A 74 1.37 6.68 -0.42
CA ARG A 74 1.83 6.00 -1.63
C ARG A 74 1.94 4.51 -1.31
N HIS A 75 1.27 3.67 -2.08
CA HIS A 75 1.19 2.23 -1.85
C HIS A 75 1.76 1.43 -3.02
N VAL A 76 2.49 0.37 -2.69
CA VAL A 76 2.99 -0.66 -3.61
C VAL A 76 2.43 -2.01 -3.15
N HIS A 77 1.59 -2.63 -3.97
CA HIS A 77 1.01 -3.97 -3.74
C HIS A 77 0.63 -4.60 -5.07
N ALA A 78 0.44 -5.91 -5.09
CA ALA A 78 -0.27 -6.59 -6.17
C ALA A 78 -1.78 -6.56 -5.90
N ASP A 79 -2.57 -6.30 -6.96
CA ASP A 79 -4.04 -6.35 -6.93
C ASP A 79 -4.51 -7.63 -7.62
N ALA A 80 -5.63 -8.20 -7.15
CA ALA A 80 -6.31 -9.26 -7.88
C ALA A 80 -6.90 -8.66 -9.17
N TYR A 81 -6.71 -9.38 -10.27
CA TYR A 81 -7.18 -9.02 -11.59
C TYR A 81 -8.61 -9.53 -11.76
N ASP A 82 -9.53 -8.58 -11.90
CA ASP A 82 -10.88 -8.84 -12.38
C ASP A 82 -10.84 -8.90 -13.91
N ASN A 83 -11.49 -9.89 -14.50
CA ASN A 83 -11.59 -9.97 -15.96
C ASN A 83 -12.45 -8.82 -16.53
N GLU A 84 -12.50 -8.68 -17.86
CA GLU A 84 -13.26 -7.61 -18.55
C GLU A 84 -14.77 -7.58 -18.19
N ALA A 85 -15.32 -8.67 -17.65
CA ALA A 85 -16.69 -8.75 -17.17
C ALA A 85 -16.87 -8.31 -15.70
N GLY A 86 -15.80 -7.86 -15.04
CA GLY A 86 -15.78 -7.52 -13.61
C GLY A 86 -15.94 -8.73 -12.70
N LEU A 87 -15.64 -9.93 -13.21
CA LEU A 87 -15.70 -11.17 -12.44
C LEU A 87 -14.28 -11.54 -12.00
N GLU A 88 -14.12 -11.83 -10.71
CA GLU A 88 -12.90 -12.43 -10.17
C GLU A 88 -12.57 -13.71 -10.94
N THR A 89 -11.31 -13.88 -11.33
CA THR A 89 -10.86 -15.14 -11.96
C THR A 89 -10.69 -16.21 -10.88
N ASP A 90 -11.02 -17.46 -11.19
CA ASP A 90 -10.72 -18.62 -10.34
C ASP A 90 -9.69 -19.52 -11.04
N PRO A 91 -8.44 -19.63 -10.54
CA PRO A 91 -7.91 -18.94 -9.35
C PRO A 91 -7.66 -17.43 -9.60
N PRO A 92 -7.55 -16.62 -8.53
CA PRO A 92 -7.26 -15.19 -8.65
C PRO A 92 -5.92 -14.97 -9.35
N ARG A 93 -5.90 -14.09 -10.35
CA ARG A 93 -4.66 -13.66 -10.99
C ARG A 93 -4.21 -12.36 -10.34
N TYR A 94 -2.96 -12.24 -9.92
CA TYR A 94 -2.46 -10.99 -9.34
C TYR A 94 -1.64 -10.19 -10.35
N VAL A 95 -1.83 -8.86 -10.35
CA VAL A 95 -1.12 -7.92 -11.22
C VAL A 95 -0.59 -6.72 -10.42
N TYR A 96 0.56 -6.21 -10.81
CA TYR A 96 1.09 -4.94 -10.32
C TYR A 96 0.81 -3.86 -11.37
N GLY A 97 -0.15 -3.00 -11.06
CA GLY A 97 -0.56 -1.88 -11.95
C GLY A 97 0.26 -0.61 -11.77
N GLY A 98 1.30 -0.63 -10.94
CA GLY A 98 2.04 0.56 -10.50
C GLY A 98 1.67 0.98 -9.08
N ALA A 99 2.48 1.87 -8.50
CA ALA A 99 2.21 2.42 -7.18
C ALA A 99 1.00 3.36 -7.23
N ILE A 100 0.19 3.31 -6.17
CA ILE A 100 -1.09 4.03 -6.06
C ILE A 100 -1.03 5.02 -4.90
N THR A 101 -1.40 6.28 -5.14
CA THR A 101 -1.57 7.30 -4.11
C THR A 101 -3.03 7.36 -3.66
N LYS A 102 -3.29 7.21 -2.36
CA LYS A 102 -4.66 7.33 -1.79
C LYS A 102 -4.66 8.00 -0.42
N THR A 103 -5.75 8.68 -0.10
CA THR A 103 -5.98 9.21 1.25
C THR A 103 -6.19 8.06 2.25
N ALA A 104 -6.01 8.34 3.54
CA ALA A 104 -6.26 7.35 4.58
C ALA A 104 -7.78 7.06 4.70
N GLY A 105 -8.24 6.01 4.01
CA GLY A 105 -9.58 5.46 4.19
C GLY A 105 -9.66 4.48 5.37
N PRO A 106 -10.87 3.96 5.69
CA PRO A 106 -11.07 3.02 6.79
C PRO A 106 -10.12 1.80 6.76
N GLY A 107 -9.84 1.24 5.57
CA GLY A 107 -8.88 0.14 5.43
C GLY A 107 -7.45 0.51 5.84
N THR A 108 -6.97 1.69 5.48
CA THR A 108 -5.64 2.22 5.85
C THR A 108 -5.53 2.49 7.36
N MET A 109 -6.66 2.80 8.01
CA MET A 109 -6.75 3.00 9.46
C MET A 109 -6.76 1.67 10.24
N LEU A 110 -7.32 0.62 9.67
CA LEU A 110 -7.36 -0.73 10.27
C LEU A 110 -6.10 -1.57 9.98
N ALA A 111 -5.29 -1.16 9.01
CA ALA A 111 -4.06 -1.87 8.67
C ALA A 111 -3.03 -1.80 9.81
N LYS A 112 -2.42 -2.95 10.14
CA LYS A 112 -1.22 -2.96 10.98
C LYS A 112 -0.03 -2.47 10.17
N ARG A 113 0.82 -1.66 10.80
CA ARG A 113 1.97 -1.01 10.16
C ARG A 113 3.26 -1.46 10.84
N TYR A 114 4.18 -2.00 10.07
CA TYR A 114 5.48 -2.44 10.54
C TYR A 114 6.56 -1.61 9.87
N LEU A 115 7.33 -0.85 10.65
CA LEU A 115 8.39 0.00 10.12
C LEU A 115 9.47 -0.86 9.45
N LEU A 116 9.76 -0.54 8.20
CA LEU A 116 10.89 -1.09 7.45
C LEU A 116 12.12 -0.22 7.69
N GLU A 117 12.09 1.04 7.27
CA GLU A 117 13.20 2.00 7.42
C GLU A 117 12.72 3.43 7.14
N ARG A 118 13.49 4.45 7.54
CA ARG A 118 13.35 5.81 7.02
C ARG A 118 14.15 5.95 5.74
N MET A 119 13.48 6.31 4.65
CA MET A 119 14.08 6.32 3.32
C MET A 119 14.00 7.70 2.69
N SER A 120 15.02 8.07 1.94
CA SER A 120 15.06 9.26 1.09
C SER A 120 14.18 9.08 -0.16
N LEU A 121 13.88 10.16 -0.88
CA LEU A 121 13.09 10.07 -2.11
C LEU A 121 13.70 9.13 -3.17
N PRO A 122 15.03 9.16 -3.44
CA PRO A 122 15.63 8.19 -4.37
C PRO A 122 15.42 6.74 -3.97
N MET A 123 15.50 6.42 -2.67
CA MET A 123 15.24 5.07 -2.18
C MET A 123 13.77 4.70 -2.38
N ARG A 124 12.82 5.59 -2.09
CA ARG A 124 11.39 5.33 -2.30
C ARG A 124 11.03 5.13 -3.77
N LYS A 125 11.61 5.93 -4.67
CA LYS A 125 11.50 5.70 -6.12
C LYS A 125 12.12 4.38 -6.54
N LYS A 126 13.23 3.97 -5.90
CA LYS A 126 13.81 2.65 -6.14
C LYS A 126 12.88 1.50 -5.72
N ILE A 127 12.02 1.67 -4.70
CA ILE A 127 10.98 0.67 -4.37
C ILE A 127 10.03 0.49 -5.56
N GLU A 128 9.56 1.59 -6.16
CA GLU A 128 8.63 1.52 -7.31
C GLU A 128 9.28 0.82 -8.52
N GLU A 129 10.56 1.11 -8.78
CA GLU A 129 11.35 0.42 -9.82
C GLU A 129 11.50 -1.07 -9.54
N LEU A 130 11.93 -1.44 -8.33
CA LEU A 130 12.07 -2.83 -7.93
C LEU A 130 10.74 -3.58 -8.02
N ALA A 131 9.64 -2.93 -7.66
CA ALA A 131 8.30 -3.49 -7.79
C ALA A 131 7.95 -3.80 -9.26
N ALA A 132 8.25 -2.88 -10.17
CA ALA A 132 8.03 -3.10 -11.61
C ALA A 132 8.90 -4.25 -12.18
N GLU A 133 10.09 -4.46 -11.61
CA GLU A 133 11.01 -5.55 -11.97
C GLU A 133 10.72 -6.87 -11.23
N THR A 134 9.87 -6.84 -10.21
CA THR A 134 9.59 -8.02 -9.38
C THR A 134 8.64 -8.93 -10.15
N PRO A 135 9.07 -10.15 -10.51
CA PRO A 135 8.22 -11.05 -11.27
C PRO A 135 7.02 -11.40 -10.42
N LEU A 136 5.84 -11.18 -11.00
CA LEU A 136 4.68 -11.99 -10.65
C LEU A 136 4.93 -13.31 -11.36
N LEU A 137 5.01 -14.43 -10.65
CA LEU A 137 5.22 -15.74 -11.27
C LEU A 137 3.95 -16.13 -12.05
N CYS A 138 3.83 -15.53 -13.23
CA CYS A 138 2.78 -15.79 -14.19
C CYS A 138 3.36 -15.58 -15.59
N ALA A 139 4.39 -16.36 -15.92
CA ALA A 139 4.94 -16.39 -17.27
C ALA A 139 5.21 -17.84 -17.68
N GLU A 140 4.33 -18.34 -18.56
CA GLU A 140 4.54 -19.52 -19.40
C GLU A 140 4.45 -20.93 -18.79
N GLY A 141 3.72 -21.08 -17.69
CA GLY A 141 3.36 -22.41 -17.20
C GLY A 141 2.32 -22.30 -16.12
N TRP A 142 1.31 -23.16 -16.18
CA TRP A 142 0.34 -23.30 -15.11
C TRP A 142 1.09 -23.73 -13.85
N ILE A 143 1.42 -22.79 -12.96
CA ILE A 143 1.92 -23.11 -11.62
C ILE A 143 0.66 -23.38 -10.76
N PRO A 144 0.57 -24.53 -10.07
CA PRO A 144 -0.70 -25.00 -9.51
C PRO A 144 -1.15 -24.26 -8.24
N ASP A 145 -0.35 -23.36 -7.69
CA ASP A 145 -0.59 -22.88 -6.34
C ASP A 145 -0.65 -21.35 -6.32
N ASP A 146 -1.75 -20.85 -5.72
CA ASP A 146 -2.07 -19.45 -5.43
C ASP A 146 -0.84 -18.62 -5.01
N GLU A 147 -0.16 -18.01 -5.97
CA GLU A 147 0.82 -16.98 -5.64
C GLU A 147 0.09 -15.69 -5.31
N ASP A 148 -0.23 -15.58 -4.03
CA ASP A 148 -0.90 -14.43 -3.46
C ASP A 148 -0.02 -13.17 -3.52
N GLY A 149 -0.67 -12.01 -3.40
CA GLY A 149 0.04 -10.73 -3.33
C GLY A 149 1.02 -10.63 -2.14
N GLN A 150 0.96 -11.50 -1.13
CA GLN A 150 1.94 -11.52 -0.04
C GLN A 150 3.27 -12.08 -0.50
N SER A 151 3.25 -13.17 -1.26
CA SER A 151 4.46 -13.82 -1.78
C SER A 151 5.24 -12.86 -2.68
N TRP A 152 4.54 -12.09 -3.52
CA TRP A 152 5.14 -11.01 -4.31
C TRP A 152 5.77 -9.90 -3.44
N ILE A 153 5.10 -9.49 -2.35
CA ILE A 153 5.68 -8.53 -1.40
C ILE A 153 6.91 -9.10 -0.70
N GLN A 154 6.92 -10.38 -0.33
CA GLN A 154 8.08 -11.03 0.29
C GLN A 154 9.29 -11.03 -0.66
N GLU A 155 9.09 -11.33 -1.94
CA GLU A 155 10.14 -11.23 -2.96
C GLU A 155 10.63 -9.78 -3.14
N LEU A 156 9.72 -8.79 -3.17
CA LEU A 156 10.10 -7.38 -3.21
C LEU A 156 10.95 -6.98 -1.99
N LEU A 157 10.62 -7.47 -0.79
CA LEU A 157 11.44 -7.25 0.40
C LEU A 157 12.82 -7.90 0.30
N CYS A 158 12.93 -9.11 -0.29
CA CYS A 158 14.22 -9.74 -0.57
C CYS A 158 15.09 -8.89 -1.52
N ARG A 159 14.47 -8.28 -2.54
CA ARG A 159 15.17 -7.35 -3.47
C ARG A 159 15.61 -6.07 -2.79
N MET A 160 14.78 -5.51 -1.90
CA MET A 160 15.17 -4.37 -1.06
C MET A 160 16.36 -4.68 -0.16
N VAL A 161 16.45 -5.90 0.39
CA VAL A 161 17.65 -6.37 1.12
C VAL A 161 18.86 -6.45 0.20
N ALA A 162 18.72 -7.02 -1.00
CA ALA A 162 19.81 -7.16 -1.96
C ALA A 162 20.40 -5.81 -2.40
N CYS A 163 19.58 -4.77 -2.48
CA CYS A 163 20.01 -3.40 -2.76
C CYS A 163 20.46 -2.60 -1.52
N GLY A 164 20.48 -3.21 -0.34
CA GLY A 164 20.91 -2.57 0.90
C GLY A 164 19.94 -1.52 1.45
N MET A 165 18.69 -1.50 0.99
CA MET A 165 17.67 -0.54 1.44
C MET A 165 17.12 -0.89 2.82
N ILE A 166 17.11 -2.17 3.16
CA ILE A 166 16.77 -2.69 4.50
C ILE A 166 17.73 -3.83 4.84
N SER A 167 17.88 -4.13 6.13
CA SER A 167 18.64 -5.30 6.57
C SER A 167 17.83 -6.59 6.42
N ALA A 168 18.51 -7.73 6.25
CA ALA A 168 17.86 -9.05 6.28
C ALA A 168 17.11 -9.29 7.61
N ALA A 169 17.67 -8.82 8.73
CA ALA A 169 17.02 -8.90 10.04
C ALA A 169 15.71 -8.09 10.11
N THR A 170 15.68 -6.92 9.47
CA THR A 170 14.46 -6.10 9.34
C THR A 170 13.40 -6.87 8.55
N ARG A 171 13.75 -7.43 7.38
CA ARG A 171 12.84 -8.24 6.57
C ARG A 171 12.28 -9.40 7.39
N ASP A 172 13.14 -10.21 7.99
CA ASP A 172 12.73 -11.44 8.68
C ASP A 172 11.79 -11.13 9.85
N ARG A 173 12.13 -10.11 10.64
CA ARG A 173 11.27 -9.63 11.74
C ARG A 173 9.90 -9.17 11.22
N VAL A 174 9.88 -8.30 10.21
CA VAL A 174 8.63 -7.70 9.72
C VAL A 174 7.75 -8.74 9.04
N VAL A 175 8.30 -9.69 8.29
CA VAL A 175 7.55 -10.81 7.70
C VAL A 175 6.96 -11.69 8.81
N GLN A 176 7.74 -12.04 9.83
CA GLN A 176 7.24 -12.81 10.97
C GLN A 176 6.10 -12.08 11.71
N ASP A 177 6.26 -10.78 11.98
CA ASP A 177 5.26 -9.98 12.68
C ASP A 177 3.97 -9.82 11.84
N ALA A 178 4.12 -9.68 10.51
CA ALA A 178 3.02 -9.54 9.55
C ALA A 178 2.23 -10.85 9.39
N SER A 179 2.90 -11.99 9.30
CA SER A 179 2.25 -13.32 9.22
C SER A 179 1.45 -13.66 10.49
N ASN A 180 1.76 -13.02 11.61
CA ASN A 180 1.04 -13.18 12.88
C ASN A 180 0.08 -12.01 13.20
N ALA A 181 -0.08 -11.06 12.26
CA ALA A 181 -0.84 -9.83 12.48
C ALA A 181 -2.25 -10.08 13.01
N PHE A 182 -2.93 -11.14 12.57
CA PHE A 182 -4.32 -11.41 12.95
C PHE A 182 -4.53 -12.81 13.56
N SER A 183 -3.45 -13.52 13.88
CA SER A 183 -3.48 -14.93 14.34
C SER A 183 -3.82 -15.11 15.84
N SER A 184 -4.39 -14.10 16.50
CA SER A 184 -4.80 -14.21 17.91
C SER A 184 -6.24 -14.73 18.03
N PRO A 185 -6.48 -15.92 18.61
CA PRO A 185 -7.82 -16.46 18.81
C PRO A 185 -8.48 -15.89 20.07
N HIS A 186 -8.49 -14.57 20.28
CA HIS A 186 -9.26 -13.95 21.37
C HIS A 186 -9.64 -12.50 21.03
N SER A 187 -10.73 -12.35 20.29
CA SER A 187 -11.74 -11.34 20.62
C SER A 187 -13.10 -11.84 20.12
N PRO A 188 -14.06 -12.13 21.00
CA PRO A 188 -15.42 -12.33 20.55
C PRO A 188 -15.87 -11.01 19.92
N LEU A 189 -16.24 -11.05 18.64
CA LEU A 189 -17.13 -10.05 18.08
C LEU A 189 -18.39 -10.08 18.94
N ILE A 190 -18.45 -9.16 19.91
CA ILE A 190 -19.71 -8.68 20.47
C ILE A 190 -20.40 -7.98 19.31
N LEU A 191 -21.13 -8.76 18.50
CA LEU A 191 -22.29 -8.27 17.78
C LEU A 191 -23.38 -8.09 18.82
N HIS A 192 -23.34 -6.95 19.50
CA HIS A 192 -24.52 -6.37 20.11
C HIS A 192 -24.58 -4.91 19.68
N LEU A 193 -25.78 -4.54 19.26
CA LEU A 193 -26.29 -3.20 18.97
C LEU A 193 -26.11 -2.74 17.53
N CYS A 194 -27.16 -2.97 16.73
CA CYS A 194 -28.06 -1.89 16.32
C CYS A 194 -29.50 -2.44 16.30
N GLU A 195 -30.41 -1.56 16.71
CA GLU A 195 -31.83 -1.73 17.02
C GLU A 195 -32.71 -2.11 15.82
#